data_AF-A0A2W5F2B3-F1
#
_entry.id   AF-A0A2W5F2B3-F1
#
_cell.length_a   1.000
_cell.length_b   1.000
_cell.length_c   1.000
_cell.angle_alpha   90.00
_cell.angle_beta   90.00
_cell.angle_gamma   90.00
#
_symmetry.space_group_name_H-M   'P 1'
#
loop_
_entity.id
_entity.type
_entity.pdbx_description
1 polymer ?
#
loop_
_entity_poly.entity_id
_entity_poly.type
_entity_poly.pdbx_seq_one_letter_code
_entity_poly.pdbx_strand_id
1 'polypeptide(L)'
;MKKKLFSFAIAAITFLAFNTHASAQRGSSYDNGLGLWIDAGNGGTFVGPHLKHYFNSNDAGQINLLFGNSATILGAEYTYNKAIDGAPGLKWNIGVGPQLQFAKHFTGVAIRPIAGLEYKVSGAPIAINFDWRPWWQLNHGSDFEAGRFGIGFKYTF
;
A
#
# COMPACT_ATOMS: atom_id res chain seq x y z
N MET A 1 26.57 6.92 15.17
CA MET A 1 25.55 7.15 14.11
C MET A 1 24.19 6.53 14.43
N LYS A 2 24.09 5.38 15.09
CA LYS A 2 22.81 4.72 15.46
C LYS A 2 21.87 5.55 16.35
N LYS A 3 22.39 6.34 17.29
CA LYS A 3 21.57 7.19 18.20
C LYS A 3 20.90 8.37 17.48
N LYS A 4 21.52 8.93 16.43
CA LYS A 4 20.97 10.06 15.65
C LYS A 4 19.86 9.62 14.69
N LEU A 5 19.94 8.39 14.17
CA LEU A 5 18.88 7.77 13.35
C LEU A 5 17.62 7.51 14.18
N PHE A 6 17.77 7.09 15.44
CA PHE A 6 16.64 6.87 16.36
C PHE A 6 15.93 8.19 16.72
N SER A 7 16.70 9.27 16.94
CA SER A 7 16.13 10.61 17.18
C SER A 7 15.40 11.19 15.96
N PHE A 8 15.88 10.91 14.74
CA PHE A 8 15.19 11.30 13.50
C PHE A 8 13.90 10.49 13.26
N ALA A 9 13.93 9.19 13.54
CA ALA A 9 12.74 8.35 13.47
C ALA A 9 11.66 8.79 14.47
N ILE A 10 12.07 9.12 15.71
CA ILE A 10 11.15 9.66 16.71
C ILE A 10 10.61 11.03 16.28
N ALA A 11 11.46 11.94 15.81
CA ALA A 11 11.03 13.27 15.35
C ALA A 11 10.07 13.22 14.15
N ALA A 12 10.26 12.28 13.22
CA ALA A 12 9.33 12.04 12.11
C ALA A 12 7.98 11.49 12.61
N ILE A 13 7.98 10.62 13.62
CA ILE A 13 6.76 10.11 14.26
C ILE A 13 6.04 11.22 15.04
N THR A 14 6.77 12.11 15.73
CA THR A 14 6.15 13.24 16.45
C THR A 14 5.60 14.30 15.49
N PHE A 15 6.25 14.57 14.35
CA PHE A 15 5.73 15.55 13.39
C PHE A 15 4.44 15.07 12.69
N LEU A 16 4.28 13.74 12.51
CA LEU A 16 3.03 13.14 12.04
C LEU A 16 1.89 13.19 13.06
N ALA A 17 2.21 13.36 14.36
CA ALA A 17 1.22 13.34 15.43
C ALA A 17 0.50 14.69 15.68
N PHE A 18 0.96 15.81 15.09
CA PHE A 18 0.44 17.15 15.39
C PHE A 18 -0.67 17.69 14.48
N ASN A 19 -1.26 16.88 13.60
CA ASN A 19 -2.35 17.30 12.70
C ASN A 19 -3.59 16.40 12.74
N THR A 20 -3.92 15.82 13.89
CA THR A 20 -5.13 15.00 14.01
C THR A 20 -6.38 15.85 14.30
N HIS A 21 -6.87 16.55 13.29
CA HIS A 21 -8.33 16.63 13.15
C HIS A 21 -8.77 15.21 12.76
N ALA A 22 -9.20 14.43 13.73
CA ALA A 22 -9.66 13.07 13.49
C ALA A 22 -10.87 13.10 12.54
N SER A 23 -10.65 12.84 11.25
CA SER A 23 -11.68 12.80 10.21
C SER A 23 -12.63 11.58 10.32
N ALA A 24 -12.93 11.13 11.54
CA ALA A 24 -13.93 10.09 11.81
C ALA A 24 -15.31 10.44 11.18
N GLN A 25 -15.52 11.69 10.77
CA GLN A 25 -16.73 12.20 10.13
C GLN A 25 -16.87 11.94 8.62
N ARG A 26 -15.87 11.41 7.89
CA ARG A 26 -16.01 11.15 6.43
C ARG A 26 -16.78 9.87 6.06
N GLY A 27 -17.42 9.21 7.04
CA GLY A 27 -18.24 8.02 6.79
C GLY A 27 -17.49 6.94 6.00
N SER A 28 -17.91 6.74 4.75
CA SER A 28 -17.40 5.73 3.80
C SER A 28 -16.25 6.22 2.89
N SER A 29 -15.74 7.43 3.07
CA SER A 29 -14.61 7.99 2.32
C SER A 29 -13.48 8.48 3.23
N TYR A 30 -12.31 8.72 2.65
CA TYR A 30 -11.13 9.29 3.30
C TYR A 30 -10.16 9.82 2.24
N ASP A 31 -9.23 10.70 2.62
CA ASP A 31 -8.22 11.23 1.70
C ASP A 31 -6.91 10.47 1.84
N ASN A 32 -6.46 10.24 3.08
CA ASN A 32 -5.18 9.60 3.38
C ASN A 32 -5.38 8.31 4.16
N GLY A 33 -4.58 7.30 3.86
CA GLY A 33 -4.54 6.05 4.59
C GLY A 33 -3.11 5.61 4.83
N LEU A 34 -2.70 5.48 6.10
CA LEU A 34 -1.38 5.01 6.50
C LEU A 34 -1.53 3.70 7.26
N GLY A 35 -0.72 2.70 6.95
CA GLY A 35 -0.74 1.48 7.76
C GLY A 35 0.21 0.39 7.26
N LEU A 36 -0.20 -0.86 7.44
CA LEU A 36 0.60 -2.05 7.18
C LEU A 36 0.12 -2.78 5.92
N TRP A 37 1.06 -3.16 5.08
CA TRP A 37 0.84 -3.98 3.89
C TRP A 37 1.49 -5.34 4.03
N ILE A 38 0.79 -6.39 3.59
CA ILE A 38 1.29 -7.76 3.47
C ILE A 38 1.14 -8.16 1.99
N ASP A 39 2.24 -8.45 1.32
CA ASP A 39 2.28 -9.02 -0.04
C ASP A 39 2.74 -10.48 0.07
N ALA A 40 1.85 -11.43 -0.24
CA ALA A 40 2.07 -12.86 -0.06
C ALA A 40 1.74 -13.64 -1.34
N GLY A 41 2.43 -14.77 -1.51
CA GLY A 41 2.29 -15.62 -2.67
C GLY A 41 3.58 -16.35 -3.01
N ASN A 42 3.68 -16.81 -4.26
CA ASN A 42 4.89 -17.42 -4.79
C ASN A 42 6.07 -16.44 -4.74
N GLY A 43 7.26 -16.91 -4.33
CA GLY A 43 8.44 -16.06 -4.14
C GLY A 43 8.55 -15.40 -2.76
N GLY A 44 7.65 -15.72 -1.84
CA GLY A 44 7.72 -15.33 -0.43
C GLY A 44 6.82 -14.16 -0.03
N THR A 45 6.79 -13.90 1.27
CA THR A 45 5.96 -12.85 1.90
C THR A 45 6.80 -11.62 2.26
N PHE A 46 6.28 -10.44 1.92
CA PHE A 46 6.86 -9.15 2.27
C PHE A 46 5.85 -8.33 3.07
N VAL A 47 6.34 -7.65 4.10
CA VAL A 47 5.51 -6.88 5.02
C VAL A 47 6.15 -5.53 5.29
N GLY A 48 5.36 -4.46 5.35
CA GLY A 48 5.89 -3.15 5.72
C GLY A 48 4.87 -2.03 5.60
N PRO A 49 5.27 -0.79 5.89
CA PRO A 49 4.38 0.36 5.82
C PRO A 49 3.94 0.67 4.40
N HIS A 50 2.73 1.21 4.28
CA HIS A 50 2.24 1.84 3.05
C HIS A 50 1.42 3.08 3.35
N LEU A 51 1.42 4.02 2.41
CA LEU A 51 0.64 5.25 2.44
C LEU A 51 -0.16 5.35 1.14
N LYS A 52 -1.46 5.54 1.25
CA LYS A 52 -2.38 5.81 0.14
C LYS A 52 -2.93 7.22 0.26
N HIS A 53 -3.01 7.94 -0.86
CA HIS A 53 -3.60 9.26 -0.96
C HIS A 53 -4.56 9.32 -2.15
N TYR A 54 -5.80 9.75 -1.91
CA TYR A 54 -6.80 10.03 -2.93
C TYR A 54 -6.59 11.44 -3.48
N PHE A 55 -6.31 11.55 -4.78
CA PHE A 55 -6.21 12.82 -5.49
C PHE A 55 -7.58 13.43 -5.78
N ASN A 56 -8.60 12.56 -5.89
CA ASN A 56 -10.01 12.91 -6.06
C ASN A 56 -10.88 11.74 -5.56
N SER A 57 -12.17 11.71 -5.90
CA SER A 57 -13.11 10.68 -5.44
C SER A 57 -12.73 9.23 -5.83
N ASN A 58 -12.00 9.05 -6.92
CA ASN A 58 -11.74 7.75 -7.53
C ASN A 58 -10.24 7.42 -7.67
N ASP A 59 -9.43 8.42 -7.97
CA ASP A 59 -8.02 8.25 -8.27
C ASP A 59 -7.17 8.34 -7.01
N ALA A 60 -6.33 7.34 -6.79
CA ALA A 60 -5.43 7.29 -5.65
C ALA A 60 -4.03 6.81 -6.02
N GLY A 61 -3.03 7.41 -5.39
CA GLY A 61 -1.66 6.96 -5.38
C GLY A 61 -1.35 6.19 -4.10
N GLN A 62 -0.49 5.19 -4.18
CA GLN A 62 0.02 4.44 -3.03
C GLN A 62 1.53 4.27 -3.13
N ILE A 63 2.23 4.47 -2.02
CA ILE A 63 3.64 4.09 -1.87
C ILE A 63 3.75 3.01 -0.79
N ASN A 64 4.67 2.06 -0.97
CA ASN A 64 4.96 1.04 0.02
C ASN A 64 6.46 0.77 0.14
N LEU A 65 6.88 0.40 1.35
CA LEU A 65 8.22 -0.06 1.65
C LEU A 65 8.10 -1.39 2.39
N LEU A 66 8.38 -2.50 1.71
CA LEU A 66 8.14 -3.84 2.22
C LEU A 66 9.45 -4.57 2.49
N PHE A 67 9.43 -5.44 3.49
CA PHE A 67 10.58 -6.22 3.91
C PHE A 67 10.20 -7.69 4.03
N GLY A 68 11.09 -8.57 3.58
CA GLY A 68 10.84 -10.02 3.63
C GLY A 68 11.81 -10.76 2.74
N ASN A 69 11.96 -12.06 2.96
CA ASN A 69 12.74 -12.94 2.08
C ASN A 69 14.15 -12.40 1.72
N SER A 70 14.84 -11.78 2.68
CA SER A 70 16.15 -11.13 2.49
C SER A 70 16.20 -10.02 1.42
N ALA A 71 15.06 -9.41 1.12
CA ALA A 71 14.96 -8.27 0.22
C ALA A 71 14.12 -7.12 0.81
N THR A 72 14.32 -5.93 0.24
CA THR A 72 13.51 -4.74 0.48
C THR A 72 12.82 -4.36 -0.81
N ILE A 73 11.53 -4.06 -0.78
CA ILE A 73 10.76 -3.61 -1.93
C ILE A 73 10.32 -2.18 -1.70
N LEU A 74 10.59 -1.30 -2.68
CA LEU A 74 10.00 0.03 -2.76
C LEU A 74 9.00 0.04 -3.91
N GLY A 75 7.75 0.40 -3.63
CA GLY A 75 6.70 0.47 -4.64
C GLY A 75 6.01 1.83 -4.69
N ALA A 76 5.58 2.17 -5.90
CA ALA A 76 4.68 3.30 -6.16
C ALA A 76 3.58 2.81 -7.11
N GLU A 77 2.33 3.09 -6.80
CA GLU A 77 1.16 2.50 -7.44
C GLU A 77 0.09 3.56 -7.67
N TYR A 78 -0.61 3.48 -8.80
CA TYR A 78 -1.83 4.23 -9.06
C TYR A 78 -3.01 3.27 -9.15
N THR A 79 -4.14 3.67 -8.57
CA THR A 79 -5.39 2.90 -8.59
C THR A 79 -6.57 3.81 -8.91
N TYR A 80 -7.46 3.34 -9.78
CA TYR A 80 -8.82 3.84 -9.90
C TYR A 80 -9.71 3.02 -8.97
N ASN A 81 -10.51 3.68 -8.15
CA ASN A 81 -11.31 3.08 -7.10
C ASN A 81 -12.76 3.57 -7.21
N LYS A 82 -13.74 2.69 -7.30
CA LYS A 82 -15.14 3.08 -7.44
C LYS A 82 -16.02 2.31 -6.47
N ALA A 83 -16.98 3.01 -5.87
CA ALA A 83 -17.95 2.42 -4.97
C ALA A 83 -18.75 1.31 -5.67
N ILE A 84 -19.12 0.29 -4.90
CA ILE A 84 -20.06 -0.73 -5.33
C ILE A 84 -21.46 -0.30 -4.89
N ASP A 85 -22.39 -0.19 -5.84
CA ASP A 85 -23.76 0.21 -5.56
C ASP A 85 -24.41 -0.77 -4.57
N GLY A 86 -25.07 -0.24 -3.55
CA GLY A 86 -25.67 -1.04 -2.48
C GLY A 86 -24.70 -1.57 -1.41
N ALA A 87 -23.40 -1.27 -1.50
CA ALA A 87 -22.40 -1.68 -0.50
C ALA A 87 -21.61 -0.47 0.06
N PRO A 88 -22.18 0.29 1.02
CA PRO A 88 -21.51 1.46 1.60
C PRO A 88 -20.13 1.12 2.18
N GLY A 89 -19.14 1.94 1.84
CA GLY A 89 -17.75 1.74 2.27
C GLY A 89 -16.94 0.78 1.41
N LEU A 90 -17.57 -0.02 0.55
CA LEU A 90 -16.88 -0.97 -0.33
C LEU A 90 -16.62 -0.33 -1.70
N LYS A 91 -15.36 -0.38 -2.13
CA LYS A 91 -14.91 0.00 -3.47
C LYS A 91 -14.25 -1.18 -4.15
N TRP A 92 -14.45 -1.33 -5.46
CA TRP A 92 -13.52 -2.08 -6.29
C TRP A 92 -12.38 -1.16 -6.72
N ASN A 93 -11.22 -1.74 -6.94
CA ASN A 93 -10.04 -1.02 -7.41
C ASN A 93 -9.36 -1.77 -8.55
N ILE A 94 -8.79 -1.01 -9.49
CA ILE A 94 -7.90 -1.50 -10.53
C ILE A 94 -6.76 -0.52 -10.69
N GLY A 95 -5.55 -1.01 -10.97
CA GLY A 95 -4.39 -0.14 -11.00
C GLY A 95 -3.14 -0.79 -11.55
N VAL A 96 -2.07 0.00 -11.51
CA VAL A 96 -0.74 -0.44 -11.91
C VAL A 96 0.33 0.39 -11.19
N GLY A 97 1.50 -0.20 -10.94
CA GLY A 97 2.62 0.52 -10.35
C GLY A 97 3.97 -0.13 -10.56
N PRO A 98 5.06 0.65 -10.74
CA PRO A 98 6.41 0.10 -10.68
C PRO A 98 6.81 -0.30 -9.25
N GLN A 99 7.66 -1.32 -9.15
CA GLN A 99 8.33 -1.71 -7.92
C GLN A 99 9.80 -2.02 -8.15
N LEU A 100 10.62 -1.68 -7.16
CA LEU A 100 12.04 -2.01 -7.11
C LEU A 100 12.28 -2.97 -5.96
N GLN A 101 12.89 -4.13 -6.24
CA GLN A 101 13.30 -5.11 -5.25
C GLN A 101 14.82 -5.07 -5.09
N PHE A 102 15.30 -4.87 -3.88
CA PHE A 102 16.71 -4.85 -3.54
C PHE A 102 17.05 -6.10 -2.72
N ALA A 103 17.89 -6.96 -3.28
CA ALA A 103 18.41 -8.14 -2.61
C ALA A 103 19.95 -8.20 -2.75
N LYS A 104 20.59 -9.16 -2.09
CA LYS A 104 22.05 -9.30 -2.15
C LYS A 104 22.49 -9.60 -3.59
N HIS A 105 23.26 -8.68 -4.18
CA HIS A 105 23.74 -8.73 -5.58
C HIS A 105 22.62 -8.77 -6.66
N PHE A 106 21.41 -8.34 -6.33
CA PHE A 106 20.28 -8.34 -7.25
C PHE A 106 19.40 -7.11 -7.06
N THR A 107 19.02 -6.47 -8.17
CA THR A 107 18.01 -5.40 -8.19
C THR A 107 16.94 -5.75 -9.20
N GLY A 108 15.76 -6.12 -8.72
CA GLY A 108 14.60 -6.39 -9.56
C GLY A 108 13.82 -5.12 -9.87
N VAL A 109 13.37 -4.98 -11.11
CA VAL A 109 12.44 -3.96 -11.57
C VAL A 109 11.20 -4.66 -12.05
N ALA A 110 10.06 -4.31 -11.48
CA ALA A 110 8.78 -4.92 -11.82
C ALA A 110 7.71 -3.88 -12.11
N ILE A 111 6.74 -4.27 -12.92
CA ILE A 111 5.43 -3.61 -13.01
C ILE A 111 4.41 -4.52 -12.33
N ARG A 112 3.54 -3.93 -11.51
CA ARG A 112 2.51 -4.62 -10.74
C ARG A 112 1.14 -4.16 -11.23
N PRO A 113 0.44 -4.92 -12.08
CA PRO A 113 -1.01 -4.81 -12.23
C PRO A 113 -1.69 -5.04 -10.88
N ILE A 114 -2.85 -4.42 -10.65
CA ILE A 114 -3.61 -4.51 -9.41
C ILE A 114 -5.09 -4.62 -9.77
N ALA A 115 -5.80 -5.56 -9.14
CA ALA A 115 -7.26 -5.59 -9.11
C ALA A 115 -7.73 -6.09 -7.75
N GLY A 116 -8.64 -5.39 -7.11
CA GLY A 116 -8.99 -5.71 -5.73
C GLY A 116 -10.23 -5.02 -5.20
N LEU A 117 -10.43 -5.19 -3.89
CA LEU A 117 -11.51 -4.59 -3.12
C LEU A 117 -10.92 -3.84 -1.92
N GLU A 118 -11.52 -2.70 -1.60
CA GLU A 118 -11.19 -1.94 -0.41
C GLU A 118 -12.47 -1.59 0.35
N TYR A 119 -12.46 -1.83 1.66
CA TYR A 119 -13.55 -1.54 2.56
C TYR A 119 -13.15 -0.49 3.59
N LYS A 120 -13.84 0.65 3.59
CA LYS A 120 -13.76 1.68 4.63
C LYS A 120 -14.86 1.44 5.66
N VAL A 121 -14.46 1.19 6.90
CA VAL A 121 -15.41 1.00 8.02
C VAL A 121 -16.10 2.33 8.32
N SER A 122 -17.43 2.37 8.25
CA SER A 122 -18.20 3.57 8.62
C SER A 122 -18.07 3.85 10.12
N GLY A 123 -17.86 5.11 10.50
CA GLY A 123 -17.72 5.51 11.90
C GLY A 123 -16.40 5.15 12.58
N ALA A 124 -15.50 4.42 11.92
CA ALA A 124 -14.15 4.12 12.42
C ALA A 124 -13.07 4.59 11.43
N PRO A 125 -11.92 5.11 11.90
CA PRO A 125 -10.84 5.57 11.02
C PRO A 125 -9.99 4.40 10.50
N ILE A 126 -10.64 3.34 10.00
CA ILE A 126 -9.98 2.10 9.58
C ILE A 126 -10.48 1.70 8.20
N ALA A 127 -9.56 1.32 7.31
CA ALA A 127 -9.85 0.69 6.03
C ALA A 127 -9.00 -0.57 5.84
N ILE A 128 -9.57 -1.55 5.14
CA ILE A 128 -8.94 -2.83 4.82
C ILE A 128 -9.02 -3.03 3.31
N ASN A 129 -7.97 -3.55 2.67
CA ASN A 129 -8.04 -3.95 1.27
C ASN A 129 -7.49 -5.35 1.04
N PHE A 130 -7.93 -5.93 -0.08
CA PHE A 130 -7.45 -7.19 -0.61
C PHE A 130 -7.31 -7.06 -2.13
N ASP A 131 -6.10 -7.28 -2.62
CA ASP A 131 -5.77 -7.08 -4.03
C ASP A 131 -5.11 -8.34 -4.61
N TRP A 132 -5.55 -8.75 -5.80
CA TRP A 132 -4.71 -9.54 -6.70
C TRP A 132 -3.69 -8.62 -7.35
N ARG A 133 -2.41 -8.98 -7.27
CA ARG A 133 -1.30 -8.11 -7.65
C ARG A 133 -0.13 -8.93 -8.20
N PRO A 134 -0.21 -9.44 -9.44
CA PRO A 134 0.86 -10.25 -10.00
C PRO A 134 2.20 -9.49 -10.06
N TRP A 135 3.31 -10.23 -10.08
CA TRP A 135 4.65 -9.68 -10.23
C TRP A 135 5.12 -9.87 -11.66
N TRP A 136 5.18 -8.78 -12.43
CA TRP A 136 5.80 -8.81 -13.75
C TRP A 136 7.21 -8.23 -13.67
N GLN A 137 8.18 -9.12 -13.58
CA GLN A 137 9.59 -8.80 -13.58
C GLN A 137 10.03 -8.37 -14.99
N LEU A 138 10.71 -7.24 -15.12
CA LEU A 138 11.13 -6.67 -16.42
C LEU A 138 12.61 -6.88 -16.73
N ASN A 139 13.44 -7.18 -15.73
CA ASN A 139 14.88 -7.39 -15.89
C ASN A 139 15.35 -8.72 -15.30
N HIS A 140 16.53 -9.17 -15.74
CA HIS A 140 17.12 -10.47 -15.38
C HIS A 140 16.33 -11.69 -15.91
N GLY A 141 15.73 -11.53 -17.09
CA GLY A 141 14.76 -12.47 -17.66
C GLY A 141 13.35 -12.05 -17.25
N SER A 142 12.50 -11.74 -18.24
CA SER A 142 11.12 -11.34 -17.95
C SER A 142 10.36 -12.56 -17.44
N ASP A 143 9.68 -12.38 -16.31
CA ASP A 143 8.85 -13.42 -15.70
C ASP A 143 7.55 -12.81 -15.16
N PHE A 144 6.45 -13.54 -15.30
CA PHE A 144 5.14 -13.11 -14.86
C PHE A 144 4.61 -14.10 -13.82
N GLU A 145 4.75 -13.72 -12.56
CA GLU A 145 4.24 -14.50 -11.43
C GLU A 145 2.83 -14.02 -11.06
N ALA A 146 1.84 -14.80 -11.48
CA ALA A 146 0.42 -14.47 -11.30
C ALA A 146 -0.06 -14.64 -9.84
N GLY A 147 0.54 -15.55 -9.09
CA GLY A 147 0.10 -16.02 -7.77
C GLY A 147 0.54 -15.13 -6.62
N ARG A 148 0.31 -13.81 -6.73
CA ARG A 148 0.61 -12.84 -5.67
C ARG A 148 -0.59 -11.98 -5.29
N PHE A 149 -0.74 -11.78 -3.99
CA PHE A 149 -1.89 -11.12 -3.37
C PHE A 149 -1.45 -10.17 -2.26
N GLY A 150 -2.20 -9.09 -2.09
CA GLY A 150 -1.96 -8.07 -1.08
C GLY A 150 -3.10 -7.97 -0.08
N ILE A 151 -2.78 -7.80 1.19
CA ILE A 151 -3.72 -7.39 2.23
C ILE A 151 -3.14 -6.16 2.92
N GLY A 152 -3.93 -5.10 3.03
CA GLY A 152 -3.53 -3.86 3.67
C GLY A 152 -4.51 -3.42 4.75
N PHE A 153 -3.98 -2.96 5.87
CA PHE A 153 -4.73 -2.38 6.98
C PHE A 153 -4.28 -0.94 7.17
N LYS A 154 -5.22 0.01 7.14
CA LYS A 154 -4.93 1.45 7.15
C LYS A 154 -5.69 2.17 8.24
N TYR A 155 -5.01 3.07 8.92
CA TYR A 155 -5.64 4.19 9.62
C TYR A 155 -5.94 5.31 8.62
N THR A 156 -7.16 5.83 8.62
CA THR A 156 -7.63 6.80 7.61
C THR A 156 -7.92 8.18 8.19
N PHE A 157 -7.55 9.24 7.47
CA PHE A 157 -7.76 10.64 7.87
C PHE A 157 -7.99 11.58 6.67
#